data_AF-A0A0D9A2N1-F1
#
_entry.id   AF-A0A0D9A2N1-F1
#
_cell.length_a   1.000
_cell.length_b   1.000
_cell.length_c   1.000
_cell.angle_alpha   90.00
_cell.angle_beta   90.00
_cell.angle_gamma   90.00
#
_symmetry.space_group_name_H-M   'P 1'
#
loop_
_entity.id
_entity.type
_entity.pdbx_description
1 polymer ?
#
loop_
_entity_poly.entity_id
_entity_poly.type
_entity_poly.pdbx_seq_one_letter_code
_entity_poly.pdbx_strand_id
1 'polypeptide(L)'
;MQHTATFADVQSVKRLAKQLKQTHPELSHGKRLDVAAAELLGLRNYYELNRRFQAVIDQHLDSPSGSNAVAHCLYCDFRFAADLKEDQREHREIHEKIMEVHEITGYRPGTYVEREILKKDGHTKARSVVPLEDRIEGALMILRGWFDRSYRNAIEVGQWRKHPSFEVYVAMMVPYIEDLLPELAPSLAQRYGRTPGVITHGHTNWPLQ
;
A
#
# COMPACT_ATOMS: atom_id res chain seq x y z
N MET A 1 -12.45 -26.92 4.48
CA MET A 1 -12.50 -25.48 4.16
C MET A 1 -11.51 -25.22 3.04
N GLN A 2 -11.88 -24.53 1.97
CA GLN A 2 -10.92 -24.14 0.93
C GLN A 2 -10.05 -23.00 1.46
N HIS A 3 -8.73 -23.16 1.39
CA HIS A 3 -7.75 -22.11 1.74
C HIS A 3 -7.88 -20.93 0.76
N THR A 4 -8.10 -19.73 1.28
CA THR A 4 -8.11 -18.49 0.49
C THR A 4 -6.68 -18.13 0.13
N ALA A 5 -6.39 -17.95 -1.17
CA ALA A 5 -5.04 -17.64 -1.63
C ALA A 5 -4.59 -16.25 -1.15
N THR A 6 -3.38 -16.16 -0.61
CA THR A 6 -2.75 -14.91 -0.13
C THR A 6 -1.56 -14.51 -1.02
N PHE A 7 -1.05 -13.29 -0.86
CA PHE A 7 0.17 -12.90 -1.57
C PHE A 7 1.37 -13.71 -1.07
N ALA A 8 1.44 -13.98 0.24
CA ALA A 8 2.43 -14.88 0.84
C ALA A 8 2.44 -16.29 0.22
N ASP A 9 1.29 -16.86 -0.13
CA ASP A 9 1.22 -18.17 -0.81
C ASP A 9 1.90 -18.11 -2.18
N VAL A 10 1.58 -17.08 -2.97
CA VAL A 10 2.19 -16.86 -4.29
C VAL A 10 3.70 -16.69 -4.17
N GLN A 11 4.18 -15.93 -3.19
CA GLN A 11 5.62 -15.74 -2.97
C GLN A 11 6.32 -17.01 -2.49
N SER A 12 5.66 -17.80 -1.64
CA SER A 12 6.20 -19.06 -1.12
C SER A 12 6.36 -20.08 -2.25
N VAL A 13 5.36 -20.22 -3.13
CA VAL A 13 5.46 -21.06 -4.33
C VAL A 13 6.56 -20.57 -5.28
N LYS A 14 6.64 -19.26 -5.55
CA LYS A 14 7.73 -18.68 -6.38
C LYS A 14 9.11 -18.94 -5.78
N ARG A 15 9.25 -18.86 -4.45
CA ARG A 15 10.51 -19.10 -3.73
C ARG A 15 10.93 -20.57 -3.80
N LEU A 16 10.01 -21.49 -3.51
CA LEU A 16 10.28 -22.92 -3.60
C LEU A 16 10.62 -23.32 -5.04
N ALA A 17 9.89 -22.83 -6.04
CA ALA A 17 10.19 -23.11 -7.44
C ALA A 17 11.60 -22.66 -7.89
N LYS A 18 12.18 -21.63 -7.23
CA LYS A 18 13.58 -21.24 -7.45
C LYS A 18 14.54 -22.23 -6.78
N GLN A 19 14.23 -22.72 -5.58
CA GLN A 19 15.03 -23.72 -4.87
C GLN A 19 15.03 -25.07 -5.59
N LEU A 20 13.88 -25.49 -6.12
CA LEU A 20 13.73 -26.72 -6.93
C LEU A 20 14.60 -26.71 -8.20
N LYS A 21 15.22 -25.60 -8.60
CA LYS A 21 16.21 -25.61 -9.69
C LYS A 21 17.43 -26.48 -9.34
N GLN A 22 17.76 -26.61 -8.06
CA GLN A 22 18.90 -27.40 -7.59
C GLN A 22 18.61 -28.91 -7.63
N THR A 23 17.38 -29.30 -7.29
CA THR A 23 16.94 -30.71 -7.22
C THR A 23 16.27 -31.21 -8.49
N HIS A 24 15.67 -30.31 -9.28
CA HIS A 24 15.03 -30.56 -10.56
C HIS A 24 15.56 -29.61 -11.65
N PRO A 25 16.86 -29.66 -11.98
CA PRO A 25 17.44 -28.80 -13.01
C PRO A 25 16.83 -29.04 -14.41
N GLU A 26 16.38 -30.27 -14.68
CA GLU A 26 15.76 -30.71 -15.93
C GLU A 26 14.38 -30.09 -16.19
N LEU A 27 13.67 -29.68 -15.14
CA LEU A 27 12.37 -29.06 -15.27
C LEU A 27 12.48 -27.60 -15.71
N SER A 28 11.54 -27.14 -16.55
CA SER A 28 11.39 -25.71 -16.80
C SER A 28 10.93 -24.98 -15.53
N HIS A 29 11.14 -23.66 -15.46
CA HIS A 29 10.67 -22.89 -14.29
C HIS A 29 9.14 -23.02 -14.08
N GLY A 30 8.36 -23.05 -15.15
CA GLY A 30 6.91 -23.28 -15.09
C GLY A 30 6.55 -24.62 -14.44
N LYS A 31 7.27 -25.70 -14.78
CA LYS A 31 7.05 -27.00 -14.16
C LYS A 31 7.49 -27.04 -12.70
N ARG A 32 8.57 -26.33 -12.35
CA ARG A 32 8.94 -26.15 -10.93
C ARG A 32 7.90 -25.36 -10.13
N LEU A 33 7.21 -24.40 -10.75
CA LEU A 33 6.07 -23.70 -10.12
C LEU A 33 4.89 -24.64 -9.89
N ASP A 34 4.58 -25.51 -10.84
CA ASP A 34 3.51 -26.52 -10.69
C ASP A 34 3.81 -27.48 -9.53
N VAL A 35 5.05 -27.99 -9.46
CA VAL A 35 5.52 -28.86 -8.36
C VAL A 35 5.42 -28.12 -7.02
N ALA A 36 5.96 -26.90 -6.94
CA ALA A 36 5.90 -26.10 -5.71
C ALA A 36 4.46 -25.79 -5.26
N ALA A 37 3.53 -25.55 -6.19
CA ALA A 37 2.12 -25.31 -5.87
C ALA A 37 1.42 -26.58 -5.33
N ALA A 38 1.77 -27.75 -5.87
CA ALA A 38 1.29 -29.04 -5.37
C ALA A 38 1.85 -29.34 -3.97
N GLU A 39 3.15 -29.15 -3.77
CA GLU A 39 3.84 -29.44 -2.50
C GLU A 39 3.38 -28.54 -1.35
N LEU A 40 3.29 -27.23 -1.58
CA LEU A 40 2.97 -26.28 -0.49
C LEU A 40 1.48 -26.16 -0.20
N LEU A 41 0.63 -26.27 -1.23
CA LEU A 41 -0.78 -25.87 -1.15
C LEU A 41 -1.74 -26.97 -1.60
N GLY A 42 -1.25 -28.13 -2.05
CA GLY A 42 -2.08 -29.22 -2.56
C GLY A 42 -2.86 -28.86 -3.84
N LEU A 43 -2.38 -27.87 -4.61
CA LEU A 43 -3.04 -27.42 -5.85
C LEU A 43 -2.57 -28.25 -7.06
N ARG A 44 -3.39 -28.33 -8.11
CA ARG A 44 -3.02 -29.12 -9.31
C ARG A 44 -1.83 -28.55 -10.06
N ASN A 45 -1.67 -27.22 -10.04
CA ASN A 45 -0.64 -26.49 -10.75
C ASN A 45 -0.62 -25.02 -10.31
N TYR A 46 0.38 -24.27 -10.78
CA TYR A 46 0.51 -22.85 -10.48
C TYR A 46 -0.57 -21.98 -11.14
N TYR A 47 -1.13 -22.44 -12.27
CA TYR A 47 -2.25 -21.76 -12.93
C TYR A 47 -3.49 -21.71 -12.04
N GLU A 48 -3.79 -22.79 -11.31
CA GLU A 48 -4.87 -22.82 -10.34
C GLU A 48 -4.66 -21.83 -9.19
N LEU A 49 -3.43 -21.72 -8.68
CA LEU A 49 -3.08 -20.70 -7.67
C LEU A 49 -3.31 -19.29 -8.21
N ASN A 50 -2.76 -18.98 -9.39
CA ASN A 50 -2.92 -17.66 -10.01
C ASN A 50 -4.40 -17.31 -10.22
N ARG A 51 -5.23 -18.26 -10.67
CA ARG A 51 -6.66 -18.03 -10.86
C ARG A 51 -7.38 -17.75 -9.55
N ARG A 52 -7.08 -18.52 -8.48
CA ARG A 52 -7.66 -18.29 -7.15
C ARG A 52 -7.23 -16.95 -6.58
N PHE A 53 -5.95 -16.59 -6.75
CA PHE A 53 -5.42 -15.32 -6.28
C PHE A 53 -5.97 -14.13 -7.07
N GLN A 54 -6.14 -14.25 -8.38
CA GLN A 54 -6.82 -13.24 -9.19
C GLN A 54 -8.26 -13.00 -8.69
N ALA A 55 -8.99 -14.06 -8.35
CA ALA A 55 -10.33 -13.92 -7.77
C ALA A 55 -10.34 -13.21 -6.41
N VAL A 56 -9.25 -13.24 -5.64
CA VAL A 56 -9.10 -12.44 -4.41
C VAL A 56 -8.91 -10.97 -4.75
N ILE A 57 -8.05 -10.66 -5.73
CA ILE A 57 -7.84 -9.30 -6.23
C ILE A 57 -9.15 -8.71 -6.78
N ASP A 58 -9.89 -9.49 -7.55
CA ASP A 58 -11.11 -9.05 -8.24
C ASP A 58 -12.27 -8.74 -7.29
N GLN A 59 -12.26 -9.26 -6.05
CA GLN A 59 -13.25 -8.91 -5.02
C GLN A 59 -13.25 -7.41 -4.66
N HIS A 60 -12.18 -6.71 -4.99
CA HIS A 60 -12.03 -5.28 -4.72
C HIS A 60 -12.39 -4.40 -5.92
N LEU A 61 -12.83 -4.97 -7.03
CA LEU A 61 -13.16 -4.22 -8.23
C LEU A 61 -14.61 -3.69 -8.18
N ASP A 62 -14.73 -2.37 -8.34
CA ASP A 62 -15.96 -1.73 -8.77
C ASP A 62 -15.88 -1.56 -10.29
N SER A 63 -16.54 -2.47 -11.01
CA SER A 63 -16.51 -2.55 -12.48
C SER A 63 -17.90 -2.28 -13.03
N PRO A 64 -18.15 -1.10 -13.63
CA PRO A 64 -19.39 -0.83 -14.32
C PRO A 64 -19.53 -1.76 -15.55
N SER A 65 -20.77 -2.12 -15.90
CA SER A 65 -21.05 -2.92 -17.10
C SER A 65 -20.97 -2.05 -18.37
N GLY A 66 -20.36 -2.55 -19.45
CA GLY A 66 -20.40 -1.91 -20.77
C GLY A 66 -19.05 -1.86 -21.52
N SER A 67 -19.08 -1.45 -22.79
CA SER A 67 -17.87 -1.12 -23.55
C SER A 67 -17.27 0.19 -23.03
N ASN A 68 -15.93 0.28 -23.02
CA ASN A 68 -15.18 1.42 -22.44
C ASN A 68 -15.40 1.60 -20.92
N ALA A 69 -15.77 0.55 -20.20
CA ALA A 69 -15.91 0.61 -18.76
C ALA A 69 -14.54 0.81 -18.09
N VAL A 70 -14.43 1.85 -17.28
CA VAL A 70 -13.28 2.07 -16.40
C VAL A 70 -13.55 1.35 -15.09
N ALA A 71 -12.79 0.30 -14.81
CA ALA A 71 -12.83 -0.38 -13.53
C ALA A 71 -12.05 0.44 -12.49
N HIS A 72 -12.51 0.42 -11.24
CA HIS A 72 -11.82 1.03 -10.11
C HIS A 72 -11.59 -0.02 -9.03
N CYS A 73 -10.33 -0.26 -8.66
CA CYS A 73 -10.01 -1.10 -7.53
C CYS A 73 -10.12 -0.31 -6.22
N LEU A 74 -11.07 -0.66 -5.36
CA LEU A 74 -11.28 -0.01 -4.05
C LEU A 74 -10.17 -0.33 -3.03
N TYR A 75 -9.35 -1.35 -3.28
CA TYR A 75 -8.23 -1.70 -2.42
C TYR A 75 -6.96 -0.93 -2.76
N CYS A 76 -6.57 -0.90 -4.04
CA CYS A 76 -5.36 -0.24 -4.50
C CYS A 76 -5.62 1.10 -5.21
N ASP A 77 -6.85 1.61 -5.24
CA ASP A 77 -7.23 2.89 -5.85
C ASP A 77 -6.85 3.05 -7.33
N PHE A 78 -6.49 1.96 -8.02
CA PHE A 78 -6.08 1.99 -9.41
C PHE A 78 -7.31 1.97 -10.32
N ARG A 79 -7.28 2.79 -11.37
CA ARG A 79 -8.34 2.88 -12.38
C ARG A 79 -7.78 2.49 -13.73
N PHE A 80 -8.51 1.64 -14.45
CA PHE A 80 -7.99 1.00 -15.65
C PHE A 80 -9.11 0.59 -16.59
N ALA A 81 -8.81 0.52 -17.89
CA ALA A 81 -9.77 0.02 -18.88
C ALA A 81 -9.95 -1.49 -18.68
N ALA A 82 -11.17 -1.92 -18.36
CA ALA A 82 -11.43 -3.32 -18.00
C ALA A 82 -11.27 -4.29 -19.17
N ASP A 83 -11.27 -3.80 -20.41
CA ASP A 83 -11.14 -4.56 -21.65
C ASP A 83 -9.69 -4.61 -22.19
N LEU A 84 -8.76 -3.82 -21.63
CA LEU A 84 -7.35 -3.82 -22.03
C LEU A 84 -6.52 -4.74 -21.12
N LYS A 85 -5.81 -5.71 -21.71
CA LYS A 85 -5.02 -6.70 -20.95
C LYS A 85 -3.79 -6.07 -20.30
N GLU A 86 -3.22 -5.05 -20.92
CA GLU A 86 -2.08 -4.29 -20.43
C GLU A 86 -2.44 -3.57 -19.12
N ASP A 87 -3.58 -2.90 -19.11
CA ASP A 87 -4.20 -2.23 -17.98
C ASP A 87 -4.52 -3.19 -16.83
N GLN A 88 -5.10 -4.35 -17.14
CA GLN A 88 -5.33 -5.41 -16.15
C GLN A 88 -4.03 -5.91 -15.51
N ARG A 89 -2.95 -6.02 -16.29
CA ARG A 89 -1.63 -6.42 -15.79
C ARG A 89 -1.04 -5.36 -14.88
N GLU A 90 -1.10 -4.09 -15.27
CA GLU A 90 -0.61 -2.97 -14.45
C GLU A 90 -1.39 -2.87 -13.13
N HIS A 91 -2.72 -3.02 -13.18
CA HIS A 91 -3.54 -3.14 -11.98
C HIS A 91 -3.01 -4.23 -11.05
N ARG A 92 -2.82 -5.45 -11.58
CA ARG A 92 -2.34 -6.57 -10.78
C ARG A 92 -0.98 -6.28 -10.15
N GLU A 93 -0.04 -5.70 -10.90
CA GLU A 93 1.29 -5.35 -10.40
C GLU A 93 1.23 -4.34 -9.24
N ILE A 94 0.41 -3.29 -9.36
CA ILE A 94 0.23 -2.30 -8.29
C ILE A 94 -0.49 -2.92 -7.09
N HIS A 95 -1.53 -3.72 -7.33
CA HIS A 95 -2.29 -4.39 -6.29
C HIS A 95 -1.40 -5.33 -5.46
N GLU A 96 -0.58 -6.15 -6.12
CA GLU A 96 0.37 -7.05 -5.46
C GLU A 96 1.41 -6.28 -4.62
N LYS A 97 1.90 -5.11 -5.08
CA LYS A 97 2.80 -4.26 -4.28
C LYS A 97 2.12 -3.73 -3.00
N ILE A 98 0.86 -3.31 -3.09
CA ILE A 98 0.10 -2.84 -1.93
C ILE A 98 -0.18 -3.99 -0.96
N MET A 99 -0.56 -5.17 -1.47
CA MET A 99 -0.74 -6.37 -0.64
C MET A 99 0.55 -6.79 0.06
N GLU A 100 1.70 -6.79 -0.63
CA GLU A 100 3.00 -7.08 0.00
C GLU A 100 3.22 -6.19 1.21
N VAL A 101 3.06 -4.88 1.03
CA VAL A 101 3.31 -3.89 2.08
C VAL A 101 2.33 -4.09 3.23
N HIS A 102 1.05 -4.30 2.92
CA HIS A 102 0.02 -4.51 3.94
C HIS A 102 0.27 -5.80 4.73
N GLU A 103 0.61 -6.91 4.09
CA GLU A 103 0.93 -8.18 4.77
C GLU A 103 2.18 -8.04 5.66
N ILE A 104 3.22 -7.33 5.20
CA ILE A 104 4.47 -7.18 5.97
C ILE A 104 4.34 -6.19 7.13
N THR A 105 3.65 -5.06 6.91
CA THR A 105 3.61 -3.94 7.88
C THR A 105 2.34 -3.88 8.70
N GLY A 106 1.30 -4.64 8.33
CA GLY A 106 -0.04 -4.51 8.89
C GLY A 106 -0.74 -3.20 8.51
N TYR A 107 -0.18 -2.44 7.55
CA TYR A 107 -0.67 -1.12 7.18
C TYR A 107 -0.86 -0.95 5.67
N ARG A 108 -2.06 -0.51 5.28
CA ARG A 108 -2.39 -0.12 3.90
C ARG A 108 -2.66 1.38 3.86
N PRO A 109 -1.96 2.17 3.01
CA PRO A 109 -2.31 3.57 2.85
C PRO A 109 -3.76 3.71 2.33
N GLY A 110 -4.50 4.68 2.85
CA GLY A 110 -5.85 4.99 2.38
C GLY A 110 -5.86 5.35 0.88
N THR A 111 -6.97 5.03 0.21
CA THR A 111 -7.31 5.51 -1.15
C THR A 111 -7.44 7.04 -1.18
N TYR A 112 -7.49 7.63 -2.37
CA TYR A 112 -7.70 9.07 -2.53
C TYR A 112 -8.94 9.55 -1.76
N VAL A 113 -10.08 8.88 -1.93
CA VAL A 113 -11.33 9.28 -1.29
C VAL A 113 -11.22 9.22 0.24
N GLU A 114 -10.66 8.13 0.78
CA GLU A 114 -10.45 7.99 2.23
C GLU A 114 -9.51 9.07 2.77
N ARG A 115 -8.42 9.38 2.06
CA ARG A 115 -7.47 10.44 2.45
C ARG A 115 -8.12 11.82 2.44
N GLU A 116 -8.92 12.15 1.42
CA GLU A 116 -9.58 13.46 1.34
C GLU A 116 -10.66 13.61 2.43
N ILE A 117 -11.43 12.56 2.72
CA ILE A 117 -12.38 12.57 3.83
C ILE A 117 -11.65 12.75 5.16
N LEU A 118 -10.59 11.96 5.40
CA LEU A 118 -9.82 12.04 6.64
C LEU A 118 -9.22 13.43 6.87
N LYS A 119 -8.68 14.06 5.82
CA LYS A 119 -8.16 15.44 5.89
C LYS A 119 -9.26 16.46 6.13
N LYS A 120 -10.42 16.32 5.48
CA LYS A 120 -11.56 17.24 5.66
C LYS A 120 -12.07 17.19 7.10
N ASP A 121 -12.25 15.99 7.63
CA ASP A 121 -12.71 15.78 9.00
C ASP A 121 -11.64 16.26 10.00
N GLY A 122 -10.37 15.97 9.73
CA GLY A 122 -9.24 16.46 10.51
C GLY A 122 -9.15 17.99 10.54
N HIS A 123 -9.34 18.66 9.40
CA HIS A 123 -9.39 20.11 9.32
C HIS A 123 -10.54 20.71 10.13
N THR A 124 -11.70 20.05 10.11
CA THR A 124 -12.87 20.47 10.90
C THR A 124 -12.58 20.32 12.39
N LYS A 125 -12.06 19.16 12.80
CA LYS A 125 -11.74 18.85 14.20
C LYS A 125 -10.63 19.74 14.76
N ALA A 126 -9.53 19.91 14.04
CA ALA A 126 -8.38 20.73 14.47
C ALA A 126 -8.72 22.21 14.72
N ARG A 127 -9.69 22.76 13.98
CA ARG A 127 -10.13 24.17 14.08
C ARG A 127 -11.36 24.39 14.93
N SER A 128 -11.91 23.33 15.52
CA SER A 128 -13.09 23.44 16.38
C SER A 128 -12.73 23.91 17.79
N VAL A 129 -13.74 24.32 18.56
CA VAL A 129 -13.60 24.81 19.95
C VAL A 129 -13.56 23.68 20.99
N VAL A 130 -13.26 22.46 20.55
CA VAL A 130 -13.14 21.26 21.39
C VAL A 130 -11.83 21.28 22.19
N PRO A 131 -11.68 20.40 23.20
CA PRO A 131 -10.44 20.27 23.97
C PRO A 131 -9.19 20.13 23.09
N LEU A 132 -8.05 20.60 23.61
CA LEU A 132 -6.77 20.59 22.89
C LEU A 132 -6.40 19.20 22.33
N GLU A 133 -6.63 18.14 23.11
CA GLU A 133 -6.37 16.76 22.67
C GLU A 133 -7.15 16.36 21.43
N ASP A 134 -8.43 16.71 21.37
CA ASP A 134 -9.27 16.43 20.20
C ASP A 134 -8.79 17.20 18.97
N ARG A 135 -8.33 18.44 19.17
CA ARG A 135 -7.77 19.25 18.08
C ARG A 135 -6.45 18.67 17.58
N ILE A 136 -5.59 18.16 18.48
CA ILE A 136 -4.36 17.44 18.13
C ILE A 136 -4.69 16.17 17.33
N GLU A 137 -5.72 15.42 17.72
CA GLU A 137 -6.19 14.28 16.93
C GLU A 137 -6.61 14.72 15.52
N GLY A 138 -7.32 15.84 15.40
CA GLY A 138 -7.65 16.45 14.12
C GLY A 138 -6.42 16.77 13.27
N ALA A 139 -5.35 17.31 13.87
CA ALA A 139 -4.08 17.55 13.20
C ALA A 139 -3.41 16.24 12.74
N LEU A 140 -3.45 15.19 13.57
CA LEU A 140 -2.92 13.87 13.23
C LEU A 140 -3.70 13.22 12.08
N MET A 141 -5.02 13.44 11.98
CA MET A 141 -5.83 12.97 10.83
C MET A 141 -5.37 13.63 9.52
N ILE A 142 -5.10 14.94 9.53
CA ILE A 142 -4.58 15.65 8.35
C ILE A 142 -3.22 15.07 7.95
N LEU A 143 -2.31 14.96 8.91
CA LEU A 143 -0.96 14.41 8.70
C LEU A 143 -1.01 12.96 8.20
N ARG A 144 -1.96 12.15 8.68
CA ARG A 144 -2.20 10.78 8.23
C ARG A 144 -2.62 10.73 6.76
N GLY A 145 -3.49 11.64 6.32
CA GLY A 145 -3.86 11.74 4.91
C GLY A 145 -2.69 12.11 4.00
N TRP A 146 -1.79 12.99 4.45
CA TRP A 146 -0.56 13.31 3.71
C TRP A 146 0.46 12.17 3.73
N PHE A 147 0.64 11.53 4.88
CA PHE A 147 1.47 10.35 5.05
C PHE A 147 1.05 9.25 4.07
N ASP A 148 -0.24 8.94 3.97
CA ASP A 148 -0.72 7.88 3.08
C ASP A 148 -0.45 8.16 1.61
N ARG A 149 -0.58 9.43 1.19
CA ARG A 149 -0.20 9.83 -0.17
C ARG A 149 1.29 9.64 -0.42
N SER A 150 2.13 10.09 0.52
CA SER A 150 3.59 9.93 0.43
C SER A 150 4.00 8.46 0.44
N TYR A 151 3.40 7.66 1.31
CA TYR A 151 3.70 6.24 1.48
C TYR A 151 3.26 5.44 0.26
N ARG A 152 2.07 5.74 -0.29
CA ARG A 152 1.61 5.17 -1.56
C ARG A 152 2.60 5.39 -2.69
N ASN A 153 3.08 6.62 -2.88
CA ASN A 153 4.08 6.92 -3.90
C ASN A 153 5.35 6.08 -3.68
N ALA A 154 5.82 5.97 -2.44
CA ALA A 154 6.99 5.16 -2.10
C ALA A 154 6.79 3.66 -2.40
N ILE A 155 5.58 3.12 -2.25
CA ILE A 155 5.26 1.73 -2.64
C ILE A 155 5.36 1.56 -4.15
N GLU A 156 4.79 2.49 -4.93
CA GLU A 156 4.77 2.40 -6.40
C GLU A 156 6.19 2.32 -6.99
N VAL A 157 7.12 3.13 -6.46
CA VAL A 157 8.54 3.14 -6.87
C VAL A 157 9.42 2.14 -6.11
N GLY A 158 8.84 1.27 -5.27
CA GLY A 158 9.57 0.22 -4.54
C GLY A 158 10.50 0.72 -3.42
N GLN A 159 10.28 1.93 -2.90
CA GLN A 159 11.07 2.57 -1.85
C GLN A 159 10.35 2.60 -0.48
N TRP A 160 9.23 1.90 -0.31
CA TRP A 160 8.43 1.95 0.91
C TRP A 160 9.19 1.58 2.19
N ARG A 161 10.19 0.67 2.10
CA ARG A 161 11.07 0.31 3.25
C ARG A 161 11.93 1.48 3.74
N LYS A 162 12.10 2.52 2.94
CA LYS A 162 12.84 3.75 3.27
C LYS A 162 11.92 4.90 3.66
N HIS A 163 10.61 4.72 3.54
CA HIS A 163 9.67 5.73 3.95
C HIS A 163 9.69 5.85 5.48
N PRO A 164 9.67 7.07 6.05
CA PRO A 164 9.63 7.24 7.50
C PRO A 164 8.40 6.55 8.11
N SER A 165 8.49 6.17 9.39
CA SER A 165 7.29 5.80 10.16
C SER A 165 6.36 7.01 10.27
N PHE A 166 5.12 6.79 10.69
CA PHE A 166 4.18 7.90 10.83
C PHE A 166 4.64 8.92 11.87
N GLU A 167 5.18 8.46 13.00
CA GLU A 167 5.67 9.31 14.09
C GLU A 167 6.85 10.17 13.61
N VAL A 168 7.78 9.58 12.87
CA VAL A 168 8.90 10.30 12.25
C VAL A 168 8.38 11.30 11.22
N TYR A 169 7.40 10.92 10.41
CA TYR A 169 6.76 11.81 9.45
C TYR A 169 6.09 13.01 10.14
N VAL A 170 5.40 12.79 11.27
CA VAL A 170 4.80 13.88 12.08
C VAL A 170 5.89 14.84 12.56
N ALA A 171 6.99 14.33 13.11
CA ALA A 171 8.13 15.16 13.53
C ALA A 171 8.73 15.99 12.39
N MET A 172 8.72 15.44 11.17
CA MET A 172 9.15 16.12 9.94
C MET A 172 8.19 17.19 9.45
N MET A 173 6.90 17.03 9.73
CA MET A 173 5.87 17.96 9.31
C MET A 173 5.61 19.08 10.31
N VAL A 174 6.16 19.04 11.52
CA VAL A 174 6.01 20.11 12.53
C VAL A 174 6.25 21.51 11.96
N PRO A 175 7.33 21.80 11.20
CA PRO A 175 7.54 23.13 10.64
C PRO A 175 6.40 23.61 9.73
N TYR A 176 5.78 22.71 8.96
CA TYR A 176 4.62 23.05 8.13
C TYR A 176 3.35 23.26 8.96
N ILE A 177 3.23 22.55 10.09
CA ILE A 177 2.09 22.71 11.00
C ILE A 177 2.19 24.01 11.80
N GLU A 178 3.40 24.53 12.06
CA GLU A 178 3.57 25.86 12.68
C GLU A 178 2.87 26.97 11.88
N ASP A 179 2.93 26.90 10.55
CA ASP A 179 2.23 27.87 9.70
C ASP A 179 0.72 27.58 9.59
N LEU A 180 0.33 26.31 9.56
CA LEU A 180 -1.05 25.90 9.28
C LEU A 180 -1.98 25.89 10.51
N LEU A 181 -1.45 25.46 11.66
CA LEU A 181 -2.14 25.28 12.95
C LEU A 181 -1.17 25.63 14.10
N PRO A 182 -0.73 26.90 14.21
CA PRO A 182 0.34 27.34 15.11
C PRO A 182 0.11 26.95 16.57
N GLU A 183 -1.14 26.93 17.01
CA GLU A 183 -1.53 26.61 18.38
C GLU A 183 -1.39 25.11 18.73
N LEU A 184 -1.34 24.24 17.72
CA LEU A 184 -1.20 22.79 17.91
C LEU A 184 0.25 22.30 17.72
N ALA A 185 1.07 23.07 17.00
CA ALA A 185 2.44 22.71 16.68
C ALA A 185 3.32 22.46 17.92
N PRO A 186 3.27 23.24 19.02
CA PRO A 186 4.06 22.97 20.22
C PRO A 186 3.76 21.61 20.85
N SER A 187 2.49 21.23 20.91
CA SER A 187 2.08 19.93 21.47
C SER A 187 2.50 18.76 20.59
N LEU A 188 2.45 18.92 19.27
CA LEU A 188 2.96 17.92 18.33
C LEU A 188 4.49 17.79 18.43
N ALA A 189 5.21 18.92 18.49
CA ALA A 189 6.67 18.94 18.68
C ALA A 189 7.09 18.30 20.00
N GLN A 190 6.33 18.51 21.08
CA GLN A 190 6.59 17.87 22.36
C GLN A 190 6.40 16.34 22.31
N ARG A 191 5.39 15.86 21.58
CA ARG A 191 5.07 14.42 21.49
C ARG A 191 5.98 13.65 20.56
N TYR A 192 6.27 14.22 19.39
CA TYR A 192 6.93 13.52 18.29
C TYR A 192 8.35 14.03 18.02
N GLY A 193 8.73 15.15 18.63
CA GLY A 193 9.98 15.85 18.36
C GLY A 193 9.89 16.77 17.14
N ARG A 194 11.03 17.36 16.80
CA ARG A 194 11.21 18.20 15.61
C ARG A 194 12.43 17.68 14.85
N THR A 195 12.21 17.13 13.67
CA THR A 195 13.27 16.64 12.81
C THR A 195 13.08 17.29 11.45
N PRO A 196 14.03 18.08 10.91
CA PRO A 196 13.88 18.59 9.56
C PRO A 196 13.64 17.43 8.57
N GLY A 197 12.53 17.44 7.83
CA GLY A 197 12.31 16.47 6.76
C GLY A 197 13.34 16.72 5.66
N VAL A 198 14.30 15.81 5.48
CA VAL A 198 15.31 15.96 4.43
C VAL A 198 14.93 15.07 3.27
N ILE A 199 14.18 15.58 2.29
CA ILE A 199 14.28 15.06 0.92
C ILE A 199 15.29 15.95 0.23
N THR A 200 16.41 15.38 -0.23
CA THR A 200 17.47 16.14 -0.89
C THR A 200 16.90 16.92 -2.08
N HIS A 201 17.33 18.17 -2.26
CA HIS A 201 16.90 19.00 -3.38
C HIS A 201 17.09 18.25 -4.71
N GLY A 202 16.04 18.23 -5.55
CA GLY A 202 16.04 17.51 -6.83
C GLY A 202 15.63 16.04 -6.73
N HIS A 203 15.37 15.53 -5.51
CA HIS A 203 14.81 14.21 -5.28
C HIS A 203 13.36 14.30 -4.81
N THR A 204 12.60 13.24 -5.07
CA THR A 204 11.22 13.04 -4.57
C THR A 204 11.12 11.84 -3.63
N ASN A 205 12.24 11.14 -3.40
CA ASN A 205 12.33 9.95 -2.56
C ASN A 205 13.02 10.27 -1.23
N TRP A 206 12.58 9.63 -0.17
CA TRP A 206 13.21 9.70 1.14
C TRP A 206 14.66 9.17 1.08
N PRO A 207 15.63 9.89 1.67
CA PRO A 207 17.04 9.49 1.64
C PRO A 207 17.24 8.16 2.36
N LEU A 208 18.25 7.42 1.92
CA LEU A 208 18.75 6.24 2.62
C LEU A 208 19.17 6.66 4.04
N GLN A 209 18.58 6.04 5.07
CA GLN A 209 19.21 5.99 6.39
C GLN A 209 20.25 4.87 6.40
#